data_AF-A0A4R8W3W6-F1
#
_entry.id   AF-A0A4R8W3W6-F1
#
_cell.length_a   1.000
_cell.length_b   1.000
_cell.length_c   1.000
_cell.angle_alpha   90.00
_cell.angle_beta   90.00
_cell.angle_gamma   90.00
#
_symmetry.space_group_name_H-M   'P 1'
#
loop_
_entity.id
_entity.type
_entity.pdbx_description
1 polymer ?
#
loop_
_entity_poly.entity_id
_entity_poly.type
_entity_poly.pdbx_seq_one_letter_code
_entity_poly.pdbx_strand_id
1 'polypeptide(L)'
;MPDINCPHPLSTRDAAALVGVLASLEGLVLVAGLEDHAVQTLLRRLESDGIASPLGEGEDPGFHLRQALNDLNQQLRYALGEYDSPQAWAPGLR
;
A
#
# COMPACT_ATOMS: atom_id res chain seq x y z
N MET A 1 -10.15 11.74 -1.18
CA MET A 1 -11.16 12.04 -0.13
C MET A 1 -10.44 12.73 1.02
N PRO A 2 -11.08 13.57 1.85
CA PRO A 2 -10.41 14.04 3.07
C PRO A 2 -10.04 12.82 3.93
N ASP A 3 -8.81 12.79 4.44
CA ASP A 3 -8.33 11.72 5.32
C ASP A 3 -9.02 11.82 6.69
N ILE A 4 -10.20 11.22 6.78
CA ILE A 4 -10.92 11.11 8.03
C ILE A 4 -10.37 9.87 8.72
N ASN A 5 -9.70 10.07 9.86
CA ASN A 5 -9.27 8.97 10.72
C ASN A 5 -10.42 7.98 10.92
N CYS A 6 -10.10 6.68 10.93
CA CYS A 6 -11.10 5.66 11.25
C CYS A 6 -11.78 6.01 12.58
N PRO A 7 -13.12 5.88 12.69
CA PRO A 7 -13.85 6.23 13.91
C PRO A 7 -13.45 5.36 15.10
N HIS A 8 -12.91 4.18 14.83
CA HIS A 8 -12.31 3.30 15.82
C HIS A 8 -10.84 3.08 15.47
N PRO A 9 -9.91 3.34 16.41
CA PRO A 9 -8.50 3.09 16.19
C PRO A 9 -8.23 1.59 16.04
N LEU A 10 -7.27 1.24 15.18
CA LEU A 10 -6.75 -0.12 15.10
C LEU A 10 -5.93 -0.44 16.36
N SER A 11 -6.02 -1.68 16.83
CA SER A 11 -5.14 -2.13 17.92
C SER A 11 -3.71 -2.30 17.41
N THR A 12 -2.72 -2.14 18.28
CA THR A 12 -1.30 -2.39 17.96
C THR A 12 -1.09 -3.81 17.40
N ARG A 13 -1.82 -4.80 17.94
CA ARG A 13 -1.76 -6.18 17.47
C ARG A 13 -2.24 -6.31 16.03
N ASP A 14 -3.36 -5.67 15.69
CA ASP A 14 -3.94 -5.76 14.35
C ASP A 14 -3.07 -5.01 13.34
N ALA A 15 -2.56 -3.83 13.70
CA ALA A 15 -1.64 -3.08 12.85
C ALA A 15 -0.35 -3.85 12.58
N ALA A 16 0.25 -4.49 13.60
CA ALA A 16 1.43 -5.33 13.42
C ALA A 16 1.15 -6.56 12.54
N ALA A 17 -0.03 -7.18 12.68
CA ALA A 17 -0.43 -8.28 11.81
C ALA A 17 -0.58 -7.82 10.35
N LEU A 18 -1.20 -6.66 10.12
CA LEU A 18 -1.37 -6.08 8.78
C LEU A 18 -0.03 -5.72 8.13
N VAL A 19 0.94 -5.19 8.88
CA VAL A 19 2.31 -4.96 8.40
C VAL A 19 2.92 -6.25 7.84
N GLY A 20 2.76 -7.38 8.55
CA GLY A 20 3.25 -8.67 8.10
C GLY A 20 2.54 -9.19 6.84
N VAL A 21 1.22 -9.01 6.76
CA VAL A 21 0.41 -9.39 5.59
C VAL A 21 0.82 -8.59 4.35
N LEU A 22 0.95 -7.27 4.48
CA LEU A 22 1.36 -6.39 3.37
C LEU A 22 2.76 -6.74 2.87
N ALA A 23 3.73 -6.93 3.77
CA ALA A 23 5.09 -7.33 3.41
C ALA A 23 5.11 -8.70 2.68
N SER A 24 4.27 -9.64 3.11
CA SER A 24 4.16 -10.94 2.46
C SER A 24 3.56 -10.83 1.05
N LEU A 25 2.51 -10.02 0.88
CA LEU A 25 1.90 -9.77 -0.43
C LEU A 25 2.87 -9.07 -1.39
N GLU A 26 3.61 -8.07 -0.91
CA GLU A 26 4.63 -7.39 -1.69
C GLU A 26 5.71 -8.37 -2.19
N GLY A 27 6.19 -9.25 -1.29
CA GLY A 27 7.14 -10.31 -1.64
C GLY A 27 6.59 -11.32 -2.65
N LEU A 28 5.31 -11.69 -2.54
CA LEU A 28 4.64 -12.57 -3.51
C LEU A 28 4.55 -11.91 -4.90
N VAL A 29 4.21 -10.62 -4.96
CA VAL A 29 4.19 -9.87 -6.23
C VAL A 29 5.59 -9.84 -6.84
N LEU A 30 6.64 -9.68 -6.02
CA LEU A 30 8.02 -9.57 -6.48
C LEU A 30 8.62 -10.91 -6.99
N VAL A 31 8.40 -11.99 -6.25
CA VAL A 31 9.16 -13.24 -6.42
C VAL A 31 8.33 -14.35 -7.05
N ALA A 32 7.07 -14.49 -6.64
CA ALA A 32 6.22 -15.60 -7.08
C ALA A 32 5.46 -15.27 -8.36
N GLY A 33 5.26 -13.97 -8.65
CA GLY A 33 4.43 -13.50 -9.75
C GLY A 33 2.96 -13.80 -9.46
N LEU A 34 2.20 -12.81 -9.01
CA LEU A 34 0.75 -12.93 -9.02
C LEU A 34 0.26 -12.93 -10.46
N GLU A 35 -0.82 -13.67 -10.74
CA GLU A 35 -1.47 -13.61 -12.05
C GLU A 35 -1.85 -12.17 -12.40
N ASP A 36 -1.66 -11.74 -13.64
CA ASP A 36 -1.90 -10.36 -14.11
C ASP A 36 -3.31 -9.87 -13.74
N HIS A 37 -4.32 -10.75 -13.80
CA HIS A 37 -5.68 -10.40 -13.42
C HIS A 37 -5.80 -10.04 -11.93
N ALA A 38 -5.10 -10.76 -11.06
CA ALA A 38 -5.06 -10.50 -9.62
C ALA A 38 -4.33 -9.17 -9.34
N VAL A 39 -3.18 -8.94 -9.99
CA VAL A 39 -2.43 -7.67 -9.88
C VAL A 39 -3.32 -6.49 -10.27
N GLN A 40 -3.94 -6.55 -11.44
CA GLN A 40 -4.80 -5.48 -11.94
C GLN A 40 -6.03 -5.25 -11.06
N THR A 41 -6.59 -6.30 -10.46
CA THR A 41 -7.74 -6.20 -9.56
C THR A 41 -7.37 -5.52 -8.26
N LEU A 42 -6.23 -5.89 -7.67
CA LEU A 42 -5.72 -5.25 -6.45
C LEU A 42 -5.32 -3.80 -6.71
N LEU A 43 -4.62 -3.53 -7.81
CA LEU A 43 -4.18 -2.19 -8.17
C LEU A 43 -5.39 -1.25 -8.37
N ARG A 44 -6.39 -1.65 -9.17
CA ARG A 44 -7.63 -0.86 -9.34
C ARG A 44 -8.33 -0.57 -8.02
N ARG A 45 -8.29 -1.52 -7.08
CA ARG A 45 -8.88 -1.31 -5.76
C ARG A 45 -8.13 -0.21 -5.00
N LEU A 46 -6.81 -0.31 -4.95
CA LEU A 46 -5.97 0.69 -4.28
C LEU A 46 -6.06 2.07 -4.96
N GLU A 47 -6.17 2.14 -6.29
CA GLU A 47 -6.44 3.39 -7.01
C GLU A 47 -7.79 3.99 -6.60
N SER A 48 -8.85 3.17 -6.51
CA SER A 48 -10.18 3.64 -6.12
C SER A 48 -10.24 4.17 -4.68
N ASP A 49 -9.41 3.63 -3.80
CA ASP A 49 -9.26 4.06 -2.41
C ASP A 49 -8.25 5.24 -2.28
N GLY A 50 -7.65 5.71 -3.40
CA GLY A 50 -6.71 6.82 -3.43
C GLY A 50 -5.30 6.49 -2.93
N ILE A 51 -4.98 5.21 -2.80
CA ILE A 51 -3.71 4.70 -2.28
C ILE A 51 -2.66 4.55 -3.38
N ALA A 52 -3.05 3.96 -4.51
CA ALA A 52 -2.19 3.88 -5.68
C ALA A 52 -2.48 5.05 -6.63
N SER A 53 -1.45 5.52 -7.31
CA SER A 53 -1.62 6.46 -8.43
C SER A 53 -2.13 5.70 -9.66
N PRO A 54 -3.00 6.31 -10.48
CA PRO A 54 -3.49 5.69 -11.71
C PRO A 54 -2.34 5.26 -12.61
N LEU A 55 -2.41 4.05 -13.14
CA LEU A 55 -1.41 3.54 -14.07
C LEU A 55 -1.40 4.35 -15.39
N GLY A 56 -0.22 4.85 -15.78
CA GLY A 56 0.03 5.48 -17.07
C GLY A 56 0.27 4.47 -18.20
N GLU A 57 0.28 4.97 -19.45
CA GLU A 57 0.57 4.12 -20.61
C GLU A 57 2.00 3.55 -20.55
N GLY A 58 2.12 2.21 -20.61
CA GLY A 58 3.40 1.51 -20.63
C GLY A 58 4.03 1.25 -19.27
N GLU A 59 3.39 1.65 -18.16
CA GLU A 59 3.85 1.35 -16.81
C GLU A 59 3.57 -0.10 -16.41
N ASP A 60 4.43 -0.65 -15.54
CA ASP A 60 4.31 -2.03 -15.03
C ASP A 60 3.31 -2.10 -13.86
N PRO A 61 2.15 -2.77 -14.01
CA PRO A 61 1.17 -2.91 -12.93
C PRO A 61 1.75 -3.59 -11.68
N GLY A 62 2.69 -4.52 -11.85
CA GLY A 62 3.32 -5.24 -10.75
C GLY A 62 4.19 -4.32 -9.90
N PHE A 63 4.99 -3.46 -10.54
CA PHE A 63 5.74 -2.41 -9.85
C PHE A 63 4.83 -1.45 -9.08
N HIS A 64 3.77 -0.94 -9.73
CA HIS A 64 2.84 0.01 -9.10
C HIS A 64 2.11 -0.59 -7.90
N LEU A 65 1.68 -1.85 -8.00
CA LEU A 65 1.07 -2.57 -6.89
C LEU A 65 2.06 -2.73 -5.71
N ARG A 66 3.32 -3.13 -5.98
CA ARG A 66 4.34 -3.24 -4.92
C ARG A 66 4.58 -1.91 -4.22
N GLN A 67 4.71 -0.84 -4.98
CA GLN A 67 4.91 0.49 -4.42
C GLN A 67 3.75 0.88 -3.50
N ALA A 68 2.51 0.69 -3.95
CA ALA A 68 1.32 0.99 -3.15
C ALA A 68 1.24 0.14 -1.87
N LEU A 69 1.61 -1.15 -1.93
CA LEU A 69 1.67 -2.04 -0.77
C LEU A 69 2.75 -1.60 0.22
N ASN A 70 3.94 -1.21 -0.27
CA ASN A 70 5.00 -0.66 0.58
C ASN A 70 4.54 0.64 1.24
N ASP A 71 3.92 1.56 0.51
CA ASP A 71 3.49 2.85 1.04
C ASP A 71 2.46 2.67 2.17
N LEU A 72 1.48 1.77 2.00
CA LEU A 72 0.56 1.38 3.07
C LEU A 72 1.28 0.78 4.28
N ASN A 73 2.28 -0.07 4.05
CA ASN A 73 3.06 -0.68 5.11
C ASN A 73 3.79 0.38 5.94
N GLN A 74 4.43 1.36 5.28
CA GLN A 74 5.09 2.47 5.98
C GLN A 74 4.11 3.32 6.77
N GLN A 75 2.90 3.55 6.25
CA GLN A 75 1.85 4.28 6.98
C GLN A 75 1.40 3.53 8.25
N LEU A 76 1.23 2.20 8.18
CA LEU A 76 0.89 1.40 9.37
C LEU A 76 2.02 1.39 10.40
N ARG A 77 3.29 1.32 9.97
CA ARG A 77 4.45 1.42 10.87
C ARG A 77 4.55 2.78 11.54
N TYR A 78 4.25 3.85 10.82
CA TYR A 78 4.11 5.17 11.40
C TYR A 78 2.97 5.22 12.43
N ALA A 79 1.79 4.66 12.12
CA ALA A 79 0.68 4.58 13.07
C ALA A 79 1.01 3.75 14.33
N LEU A 80 1.92 2.78 14.23
CA LEU A 80 2.46 2.03 15.37
C LEU A 80 3.47 2.83 16.22
N GLY A 81 3.93 3.98 15.73
CA GLY A 81 4.96 4.79 16.38
C GLY A 81 6.39 4.29 16.15
N GLU A 82 6.63 3.49 15.10
CA GLU A 82 8.01 3.05 14.74
C GLU A 82 8.85 4.22 14.17
N TYR A 83 8.20 5.28 13.69
CA TYR A 83 8.83 6.46 13.12
C TYR A 83 8.20 7.76 13.67
N ASP A 84 9.02 8.80 13.82
CA ASP A 84 8.58 10.12 14.35
C ASP A 84 7.81 10.97 13.31
N SER A 85 7.88 10.61 12.04
CA SER A 85 7.19 11.27 10.95
C SER A 85 6.68 10.25 9.95
N PRO A 86 5.55 10.50 9.25
CA PRO A 86 5.15 9.66 8.15
C PRO A 86 6.28 9.69 7.11
N GLN A 87 6.72 8.51 6.65
CA GLN A 87 7.58 8.49 5.46
C GLN A 87 6.80 9.20 4.35
N ALA A 88 7.46 10.14 3.67
CA ALA A 88 6.82 10.96 2.66
C ALA A 88 6.16 10.03 1.63
N TRP A 89 4.84 9.91 1.73
CA TRP A 89 4.00 9.52 0.62
C TRP A 89 4.44 10.41 -0.53
N ALA A 90 4.91 9.85 -1.64
CA ALA A 90 5.23 10.61 -2.84
C ALA A 90 4.08 10.41 -3.83
N PRO A 91 2.97 11.18 -3.75
CA PRO A 91 1.95 11.12 -4.77
C PRO A 91 2.45 12.03 -5.88
N GLY A 92 3.18 11.45 -6.83
CA GLY A 92 3.80 12.18 -7.92
C GLY A 92 5.06 12.92 -7.49
N LEU A 93 6.19 12.53 -8.08
CA LEU A 93 7.16 13.55 -8.46
C LEU A 93 6.42 14.60 -9.28
N ARG A 94 6.55 15.86 -8.84
CA ARG A 94 6.12 17.06 -9.55
C ARG A 94 6.73 17.14 -10.95
#